data_AF-A0A2U1YQM7-F1
#
_entry.id   AF-A0A2U1YQM7-F1
#
_cell.length_a   1.000
_cell.length_b   1.000
_cell.length_c   1.000
_cell.angle_alpha   90.00
_cell.angle_beta   90.00
_cell.angle_gamma   90.00
#
_symmetry.space_group_name_H-M   'P 1'
#
loop_
_entity.id
_entity.type
_entity.pdbx_description
1 polymer ?
#
loop_
_entity_poly.entity_id
_entity_poly.type
_entity_poly.pdbx_seq_one_letter_code
_entity_poly.pdbx_strand_id
1 'polypeptide(L)' 'MPFKHNAARRHRIPKMRFTVTNWSSYEAGLRRRGSLTFWVDEDAIA' A
#
# COMPACT_ATOMS: atom_id res chain seq x y z
N MET A 1 25.58 -17.26 4.90
CA MET A 1 24.13 -17.11 5.15
C MET A 1 23.92 -16.42 6.50
N PRO A 2 23.54 -15.14 6.51
CA PRO A 2 23.42 -14.32 7.72
C PRO A 2 22.50 -14.93 8.79
N PHE A 3 21.52 -15.71 8.35
CA PHE A 3 20.51 -16.33 9.22
C PHE A 3 20.93 -17.67 9.84
N LYS A 4 22.10 -18.23 9.50
CA LYS A 4 22.49 -19.60 9.92
C LYS A 4 23.04 -19.66 11.35
N HIS A 5 23.74 -18.63 11.79
CA HIS A 5 24.43 -18.60 13.09
C HIS A 5 23.48 -18.61 14.30
N ASN A 6 22.23 -18.13 14.14
CA ASN A 6 21.25 -18.02 15.23
C ASN A 6 20.03 -18.97 15.09
N ALA A 7 20.10 -19.99 14.23
CA ALA A 7 18.98 -20.89 13.95
C ALA A 7 18.42 -21.55 15.23
N ALA A 8 19.31 -22.05 16.12
CA ALA A 8 18.91 -22.68 17.37
C ALA A 8 18.22 -21.73 18.37
N ARG A 9 18.44 -20.42 18.27
CA ARG A 9 17.92 -19.39 19.20
C ARG A 9 16.70 -18.64 18.64
N ARG A 10 16.31 -18.93 17.39
CA ARG A 10 15.22 -18.22 16.68
C ARG A 10 13.87 -18.31 17.38
N HIS A 11 13.61 -19.37 18.12
CA HIS A 11 12.38 -19.55 18.90
C HIS A 11 12.23 -18.54 20.06
N ARG A 12 13.34 -17.92 20.50
CA ARG A 12 13.33 -16.90 21.57
C ARG A 12 13.12 -15.48 21.04
N ILE A 13 13.24 -15.27 19.74
CA ILE A 13 13.07 -13.96 19.13
C ILE A 13 11.57 -13.77 18.88
N PRO A 14 10.91 -12.80 19.54
CA PRO A 14 9.51 -12.54 19.32
C PRO A 14 9.30 -12.15 17.86
N LYS A 15 8.31 -12.77 17.20
CA LYS A 15 7.91 -12.36 15.86
C LYS A 15 7.19 -11.03 15.96
N MET A 16 7.68 -10.04 15.23
CA MET A 16 6.97 -8.78 15.08
C MET A 16 5.66 -9.05 14.32
N ARG A 17 4.54 -8.66 14.92
CA ARG A 17 3.20 -8.80 14.31
C ARG A 17 2.79 -7.43 13.80
N PHE A 18 2.65 -7.31 12.49
CA PHE A 18 2.15 -6.09 11.85
C PHE A 18 0.84 -6.37 11.15
N THR A 19 -0.07 -5.41 11.24
CA THR A 19 -1.31 -5.40 10.49
C THR A 19 -1.27 -4.17 9.58
N VAL A 20 -1.46 -4.40 8.28
CA VAL A 20 -1.56 -3.29 7.31
C VAL A 20 -2.93 -2.64 7.47
N THR A 21 -2.96 -1.40 7.97
CA THR A 21 -4.20 -0.67 8.26
C THR A 21 -4.63 0.27 7.14
N ASN A 22 -3.72 0.59 6.21
CA ASN A 22 -3.92 1.57 5.15
C ASN A 22 -4.27 0.96 3.79
N TRP A 23 -4.64 -0.32 3.75
CA TRP A 23 -4.89 -1.02 2.47
C TRP A 23 -6.02 -0.36 1.68
N SER A 24 -7.11 0.01 2.34
CA SER A 24 -8.26 0.66 1.70
C SER A 24 -7.91 2.03 1.11
N SER A 25 -7.08 2.81 1.79
CA SER A 25 -6.63 4.13 1.32
C SER A 25 -5.62 4.01 0.17
N TYR A 26 -4.73 3.02 0.23
CA TYR A 26 -3.84 2.69 -0.88
C TYR A 26 -4.62 2.25 -2.13
N GLU A 27 -5.59 1.35 -1.97
CA GLU A 27 -6.45 0.86 -3.06
C GLU A 27 -7.30 1.97 -3.67
N ALA A 28 -7.87 2.86 -2.85
CA ALA A 28 -8.64 4.01 -3.33
C ALA A 28 -7.81 4.93 -4.23
N GLY A 29 -6.53 5.15 -3.88
CA GLY A 29 -5.59 5.89 -4.73
C GLY A 29 -5.28 5.16 -6.03
N LEU A 30 -5.13 3.83 -5.99
CA LEU A 30 -4.88 3.01 -7.17
C LEU A 30 -6.06 3.03 -8.15
N ARG A 31 -7.30 2.96 -7.66
CA ARG A 31 -8.53 3.06 -8.46
C ARG A 31 -8.69 4.43 -9.14
N ARG A 32 -8.20 5.50 -8.50
CA ARG A 32 -8.20 6.86 -9.05
C ARG A 32 -7.00 7.14 -9.96
N ARG A 33 -6.09 6.18 -10.13
CA ARG A 33 -4.90 6.39 -10.97
C ARG A 33 -5.34 6.50 -12.43
N GLY A 34 -5.12 7.67 -13.03
CA GLY A 34 -5.59 7.99 -14.38
C GLY A 34 -6.94 8.70 -14.42
N SER A 35 -7.55 9.02 -13.27
CA SER A 35 -8.69 9.93 -13.26
C SER A 35 -8.22 11.35 -13.59
N LEU A 36 -8.83 11.95 -14.60
CA LEU A 36 -8.68 13.36 -14.93
C LEU A 36 -9.99 14.07 -14.61
N THR A 37 -9.89 15.18 -13.89
CA THR A 37 -11.03 16.07 -13.62
C THR A 37 -10.82 17.34 -14.42
N PHE A 38 -11.71 17.60 -15.37
CA PHE A 38 -11.70 18.82 -16.17
C PHE A 38 -12.85 19.72 -15.74
N TRP A 39 -12.62 21.02 -15.84
CA TRP A 39 -13.66 22.03 -15.81
C TRP A 39 -13.98 22.37 -17.26
N VAL A 40 -15.23 22.20 -17.68
CA VAL A 40 -15.67 22.41 -19.05
C VAL A 40 -16.76 23.49 -19.03
N ASP A 41 -16.62 24.48 -19.90
CA ASP A 41 -17.63 25.52 -20.11
C ASP A 41 -18.78 24.93 -20.96
N GLU A 42 -20.01 25.37 -20.72
CA GLU A 42 -21.20 24.83 -21.39
C GLU A 42 -21.16 25.13 -22.90
N ASP A 43 -20.54 26.26 -23.27
CA ASP A 43 -20.27 26.67 -24.66
C ASP A 43 -19.28 25.73 -25.39
N ALA A 44 -18.53 24.88 -24.68
CA ALA A 44 -17.54 23.99 -25.27
C ALA A 44 -18.10 22.61 -25.70
N ILE A 45 -19.35 22.31 -25.34
CA ILE A 45 -20.03 21.03 -25.64
C ILE A 45 -21.06 21.19 -26.79
N ALA A 46 -21.32 22.42 -27.24
CA ALA A 46 -22.27 22.78 -28.29
C ALA A 46 -21.79 22.43 -29.71
#